data_AF-A0A382T2Q0-F1
#
_entry.id   AF-A0A382T2Q0-F1
#
_cell.length_a   1.000
_cell.length_b   1.000
_cell.length_c   1.000
_cell.angle_alpha   90.00
_cell.angle_beta   90.00
_cell.angle_gamma   90.00
#
_symmetry.space_group_name_H-M   'P 1'
#
loop_
_entity.id
_entity.type
_entity.pdbx_description
1 polymer ?
#
loop_
_entity_poly.entity_id
_entity_poly.type
_entity_poly.pdbx_seq_one_letter_code
_entity_poly.pdbx_strand_id
1 'polypeptide(L)'
;IDKGHDQHFIYLIPLALGVMMLLSLIPSISWFARWGIAYTVGMAAGLRAYGYLNSNVIGQVKGTAVNIFNSSLPFFSLSEPSIFNNMIIIVGTICGLLYFYFSKEHTGILGKASKVGIYFLMISFGASFGFAVMGRISLLIGRFNDLIKFSSTEYHHATFWVLTAVIAILGYASYQEKENKSQIADTGQDSVQEEE
;
A
#
# COMPACT_ATOMS: atom_id res chain seq x y z
N ILE A 1 -32.52 21.12 16.58
CA ILE A 1 -31.20 20.47 16.65
C ILE A 1 -31.15 19.82 18.02
N ASP A 2 -31.76 18.63 18.10
CA ASP A 2 -31.67 17.80 19.30
C ASP A 2 -30.27 17.19 19.28
N LYS A 3 -29.39 17.69 20.13
CA LYS A 3 -28.05 17.13 20.27
C LYS A 3 -28.24 15.84 21.03
N GLY A 4 -28.39 14.73 20.30
CA GLY A 4 -28.55 13.36 20.81
C GLY A 4 -27.46 13.01 21.83
N HIS A 5 -27.68 13.42 23.07
CA HIS A 5 -26.89 13.04 24.22
C HIS A 5 -27.53 11.78 24.82
N ASP A 6 -27.62 10.75 23.99
CA ASP A 6 -27.84 9.40 24.50
C ASP A 6 -26.54 9.06 25.24
N GLN A 7 -26.56 9.13 26.57
CA GLN A 7 -25.41 8.80 27.40
C GLN A 7 -25.11 7.30 27.25
N HIS A 8 -24.36 6.96 26.21
CA HIS A 8 -23.89 5.60 25.99
C HIS A 8 -22.77 5.32 27.00
N PHE A 9 -23.15 4.74 28.14
CA PHE A 9 -22.25 4.27 29.20
C PHE A 9 -21.12 3.34 28.70
N ILE A 10 -21.22 2.84 27.47
CA ILE A 10 -20.20 2.02 26.79
C ILE A 10 -18.85 2.73 26.66
N TYR A 11 -18.82 4.06 26.60
CA TYR A 11 -17.57 4.84 26.50
C TYR A 11 -16.76 4.86 27.81
N LEU A 12 -17.35 4.43 28.93
CA LEU A 12 -16.65 4.32 30.21
C LEU A 12 -15.55 3.23 30.17
N ILE A 13 -15.74 2.19 29.37
CA ILE A 13 -14.79 1.07 29.22
C ILE A 13 -13.46 1.53 28.60
N PRO A 14 -13.43 2.17 27.41
CA PRO A 14 -12.18 2.68 26.84
C PRO A 14 -11.56 3.80 27.69
N LEU A 15 -12.37 4.60 28.41
CA LEU A 15 -11.85 5.59 29.35
C LEU A 15 -11.12 4.94 30.53
N ALA A 16 -11.72 3.92 31.15
CA ALA A 16 -11.09 3.16 32.24
C ALA A 16 -9.79 2.47 31.79
N LEU A 17 -9.77 1.90 30.57
CA LEU A 17 -8.59 1.26 29.99
C LEU A 17 -7.49 2.27 29.63
N GLY A 18 -7.86 3.47 29.15
CA GLY A 18 -6.93 4.56 28.91
C GLY A 18 -6.29 5.08 30.21
N VAL A 19 -7.09 5.24 31.27
CA VAL A 19 -6.59 5.61 32.60
C VAL A 19 -5.64 4.54 33.14
N MET A 20 -6.00 3.25 33.03
CA MET A 20 -5.12 2.13 33.38
C MET A 20 -3.78 2.15 32.64
N MET A 21 -3.75 2.58 31.39
CA MET A 21 -2.52 2.69 30.62
C MET A 21 -1.63 3.84 31.14
N LEU A 22 -2.23 4.95 31.58
CA LEU A 22 -1.54 6.09 32.19
C LEU A 22 -0.91 5.74 33.55
N LEU A 23 -1.51 4.81 34.30
CA LEU A 23 -0.96 4.25 35.54
C LEU A 23 0.38 3.51 35.34
N SER A 24 0.81 3.25 34.10
CA SER A 24 2.17 2.73 33.81
C SER A 24 3.30 3.68 34.22
N LEU A 25 3.02 4.98 34.37
CA LEU A 25 4.01 5.99 34.74
C LEU A 25 4.48 5.86 36.20
N ILE A 26 3.69 5.17 37.04
CA ILE A 26 4.01 4.93 38.45
C ILE A 26 4.53 3.48 38.58
N PRO A 27 5.82 3.27 38.90
CA PRO A 27 6.43 1.93 38.88
C PRO A 27 5.76 0.94 39.84
N SER A 28 5.14 1.41 40.92
CA SER A 28 4.46 0.56 41.91
C SER A 28 3.10 -0.01 41.46
N ILE A 29 2.43 0.60 40.46
CA ILE A 29 1.08 0.17 39.99
C ILE A 29 1.14 -0.26 38.51
N SER A 30 2.33 -0.30 37.91
CA SER A 30 2.53 -0.64 36.49
C SER A 30 1.96 -2.01 36.08
N TRP A 31 1.73 -2.92 37.03
CA TRP A 31 1.09 -4.21 36.75
C TRP A 31 -0.33 -4.06 36.21
N PHE A 32 -1.08 -3.04 36.65
CA PHE A 32 -2.45 -2.77 36.18
C PHE A 32 -2.47 -2.28 34.72
N ALA A 33 -1.41 -1.61 34.27
CA ALA A 33 -1.28 -1.13 32.90
C ALA A 33 -1.15 -2.27 31.86
N ARG A 34 -0.70 -3.46 32.28
CA ARG A 34 -0.60 -4.64 31.39
C ARG A 34 -1.95 -5.05 30.80
N TRP A 35 -3.05 -4.86 31.53
CA TRP A 35 -4.40 -5.16 31.04
C TRP A 35 -4.84 -4.20 29.93
N GLY A 36 -4.57 -2.90 30.09
CA GLY A 36 -4.83 -1.89 29.06
C GLY A 36 -4.00 -2.12 27.79
N ILE A 37 -2.71 -2.44 27.94
CA ILE A 37 -1.83 -2.74 26.81
C ILE A 37 -2.28 -4.03 26.11
N ALA A 38 -2.62 -5.10 26.86
CA ALA A 38 -3.11 -6.35 26.29
C ALA A 38 -4.40 -6.15 25.48
N TYR A 39 -5.33 -5.33 25.98
CA TYR A 39 -6.56 -4.99 25.26
C TYR A 39 -6.28 -4.24 23.96
N THR A 40 -5.45 -3.18 24.00
CA THR A 40 -5.13 -2.38 22.81
C THR A 40 -4.38 -3.20 21.75
N VAL A 41 -3.40 -4.01 22.17
CA VAL A 41 -2.66 -4.91 21.27
C VAL A 41 -3.58 -6.00 20.72
N GLY A 42 -4.44 -6.57 21.55
CA GLY A 42 -5.43 -7.58 21.14
C GLY A 42 -6.42 -7.03 20.11
N MET A 43 -6.96 -5.83 20.33
CA MET A 43 -7.81 -5.15 19.33
C MET A 43 -7.06 -4.86 18.04
N ALA A 44 -5.84 -4.31 18.12
CA ALA A 44 -5.05 -3.99 16.93
C ALA A 44 -4.70 -5.25 16.12
N ALA A 45 -4.30 -6.33 16.80
CA ALA A 45 -4.03 -7.62 16.17
C ALA A 45 -5.31 -8.26 15.61
N GLY A 46 -6.42 -8.21 16.34
CA GLY A 46 -7.71 -8.76 15.91
C GLY A 46 -8.29 -8.03 14.69
N LEU A 47 -8.27 -6.70 14.68
CA LEU A 47 -8.70 -5.89 13.53
C LEU A 47 -7.83 -6.14 12.30
N ARG A 48 -6.51 -6.23 12.47
CA ARG A 48 -5.60 -6.58 11.38
C ARG A 48 -5.84 -8.00 10.87
N ALA A 49 -5.97 -8.97 11.78
CA ALA A 49 -6.24 -10.37 11.42
C ALA A 49 -7.57 -10.49 10.66
N TYR A 50 -8.63 -9.84 11.14
CA TYR A 50 -9.92 -9.79 10.46
C TYR A 50 -9.81 -9.12 9.09
N GLY A 51 -9.08 -8.00 9.00
CA GLY A 51 -8.77 -7.34 7.74
C GLY A 51 -8.09 -8.27 6.74
N TYR A 52 -7.04 -8.97 7.14
CA TYR A 52 -6.34 -9.94 6.28
C TYR A 52 -7.22 -11.14 5.91
N LEU A 53 -8.02 -11.66 6.83
CA LEU A 53 -8.93 -12.77 6.54
C LEU A 53 -9.97 -12.34 5.51
N ASN A 54 -10.58 -11.17 5.68
CA ASN A 54 -11.61 -10.69 4.76
C ASN A 54 -11.05 -10.30 3.40
N SER A 55 -9.98 -9.50 3.39
CA SER A 55 -9.41 -8.98 2.14
C SER A 55 -8.63 -10.03 1.36
N ASN A 56 -7.82 -10.85 2.03
CA ASN A 56 -6.91 -11.76 1.35
C ASN A 56 -7.49 -13.17 1.28
N VAL A 57 -7.91 -13.76 2.41
CA VAL A 57 -8.31 -15.17 2.44
C VAL A 57 -9.68 -15.38 1.83
N ILE A 58 -10.71 -14.67 2.29
CA ILE A 58 -12.07 -14.78 1.77
C ILE A 58 -12.11 -14.31 0.31
N GLY A 59 -11.38 -13.26 -0.04
CA GLY A 59 -11.21 -12.80 -1.42
C GLY A 59 -10.65 -13.89 -2.33
N GLN A 60 -9.57 -14.56 -1.92
CA GLN A 60 -8.97 -15.66 -2.69
C GLN A 60 -9.90 -16.87 -2.78
N VAL A 61 -10.53 -17.28 -1.68
CA VAL A 61 -11.47 -18.41 -1.67
C VAL A 61 -12.66 -18.14 -2.60
N LYS A 62 -13.24 -16.94 -2.57
CA LYS A 62 -14.31 -16.55 -3.51
C LYS A 62 -13.81 -16.52 -4.96
N GLY A 63 -12.59 -16.04 -5.18
CA GLY A 63 -11.96 -16.02 -6.51
C GLY A 63 -11.70 -17.41 -7.09
N THR A 64 -11.43 -18.41 -6.24
CA THR A 64 -11.26 -19.81 -6.65
C THR A 64 -12.57 -20.61 -6.62
N ALA A 65 -13.61 -20.15 -5.92
CA ALA A 65 -14.95 -20.74 -5.89
C ALA A 65 -15.72 -20.44 -7.19
N VAL A 66 -15.13 -20.83 -8.31
CA VAL A 66 -15.71 -20.66 -9.64
C VAL A 66 -16.74 -21.77 -9.91
N ASN A 67 -17.91 -21.37 -10.43
CA ASN A 67 -18.95 -22.32 -10.81
C ASN A 67 -18.55 -23.06 -12.09
N ILE A 68 -18.06 -24.29 -11.95
CA ILE A 68 -17.68 -25.18 -13.06
C ILE A 68 -18.85 -26.00 -13.62
N PHE A 69 -19.94 -26.16 -12.86
CA PHE A 69 -21.08 -27.01 -13.24
C PHE A 69 -22.31 -26.23 -13.72
N ASN A 70 -22.19 -24.91 -13.91
CA ASN A 70 -23.32 -24.12 -14.37
C ASN A 70 -23.42 -24.24 -15.91
N SER A 71 -24.44 -24.97 -16.37
CA SER A 71 -24.69 -25.26 -17.78
C SER A 71 -25.11 -24.04 -18.62
N SER A 72 -25.25 -22.86 -18.01
CA SER A 72 -25.60 -21.61 -18.70
C SER A 72 -24.39 -20.77 -19.14
N LEU A 73 -23.16 -21.20 -18.84
CA LEU A 73 -21.94 -20.51 -19.22
C LEU A 73 -21.46 -20.95 -20.62
N PRO A 74 -20.94 -20.03 -21.45
CA PRO A 74 -20.30 -20.39 -22.71
C PRO A 74 -19.04 -21.24 -22.46
N PHE A 75 -18.79 -22.22 -23.35
CA PHE A 75 -17.63 -23.12 -23.24
C PHE A 75 -16.29 -22.37 -23.32
N PHE A 76 -16.18 -21.38 -24.20
CA PHE A 76 -14.99 -20.57 -24.39
C PHE A 76 -15.37 -19.10 -24.61
N SER A 77 -14.88 -18.22 -23.73
CA SER A 77 -14.92 -16.77 -23.89
C SER A 77 -13.66 -16.19 -23.26
N LEU A 78 -13.04 -15.22 -23.94
CA LEU A 78 -11.82 -14.54 -23.50
C LEU A 78 -12.09 -13.41 -22.50
N SER A 79 -13.23 -12.73 -22.64
CA SER A 79 -13.58 -11.56 -21.82
C SER A 79 -14.64 -11.85 -20.76
N GLU A 80 -15.43 -12.91 -20.92
CA GLU A 80 -16.49 -13.28 -19.97
C GLU A 80 -16.13 -14.54 -19.15
N PRO A 81 -16.76 -14.73 -17.98
CA PRO A 81 -16.66 -15.97 -17.24
C PRO A 81 -17.07 -17.15 -18.13
N SER A 82 -16.14 -18.08 -18.35
CA SER A 82 -16.35 -19.26 -19.18
C SER A 82 -15.91 -20.52 -18.44
N ILE A 83 -16.43 -21.67 -18.86
CA ILE A 83 -16.07 -22.96 -18.27
C ILE A 83 -14.56 -23.21 -18.40
N PHE A 84 -13.96 -22.81 -19.52
CA PHE A 84 -12.52 -22.90 -19.74
C PHE A 84 -11.70 -22.05 -18.77
N ASN A 85 -12.09 -20.78 -18.55
CA ASN A 85 -11.41 -19.91 -17.58
C ASN A 85 -11.56 -20.45 -16.14
N ASN A 86 -12.76 -20.90 -15.77
CA ASN A 86 -12.97 -21.51 -14.46
C ASN A 86 -12.08 -22.75 -14.25
N MET A 87 -11.91 -23.57 -15.29
CA MET A 87 -11.00 -24.71 -15.26
C MET A 87 -9.52 -24.29 -15.17
N ILE A 88 -9.10 -23.24 -15.89
CA ILE A 88 -7.73 -22.71 -15.80
C ILE A 88 -7.41 -22.22 -14.39
N ILE A 89 -8.36 -21.55 -13.74
CA ILE A 89 -8.21 -21.05 -12.37
C ILE A 89 -8.04 -22.22 -11.40
N ILE A 90 -8.90 -23.24 -11.46
CA ILE A 90 -8.82 -24.40 -10.57
C ILE A 90 -7.50 -25.16 -10.77
N VAL A 91 -7.18 -25.50 -12.03
CA VAL A 91 -5.96 -26.26 -12.35
C VAL A 91 -4.71 -25.46 -11.97
N GLY A 92 -4.67 -24.17 -12.31
CA GLY A 92 -3.57 -23.28 -11.95
C GLY A 92 -3.39 -23.14 -10.44
N THR A 93 -4.48 -23.04 -9.69
CA THR A 93 -4.44 -22.96 -8.22
C THR A 93 -3.92 -24.26 -7.61
N ILE A 94 -4.43 -25.43 -8.03
CA ILE A 94 -3.96 -26.73 -7.54
C ILE A 94 -2.48 -26.95 -7.89
N CYS A 95 -2.07 -26.70 -9.13
CA CYS A 95 -0.68 -26.83 -9.56
C CYS A 95 0.26 -25.84 -8.83
N GLY A 96 -0.19 -24.61 -8.58
CA GLY A 96 0.56 -23.63 -7.81
C GLY A 96 0.72 -24.03 -6.34
N LEU A 97 -0.33 -24.54 -5.69
CA LEU A 97 -0.24 -25.10 -4.34
C LEU A 97 0.71 -26.30 -4.29
N LEU A 98 0.64 -27.20 -5.27
CA LEU A 98 1.56 -28.33 -5.37
C LEU A 98 3.02 -27.89 -5.55
N TYR A 99 3.28 -26.77 -6.20
CA TYR A 99 4.63 -26.20 -6.31
C TYR A 99 5.19 -25.72 -4.96
N PHE A 100 4.38 -25.04 -4.14
CA PHE A 100 4.78 -24.55 -2.81
C PHE A 100 4.69 -25.61 -1.71
N TYR A 101 4.17 -26.79 -2.02
CA TYR A 101 4.07 -27.90 -1.08
C TYR A 101 5.44 -28.56 -0.88
N PHE A 102 6.29 -27.91 -0.07
CA PHE A 102 7.65 -28.37 0.24
C PHE A 102 7.73 -29.68 1.06
N SER A 103 6.60 -30.21 1.52
CA SER A 103 6.53 -31.38 2.42
C SER A 103 6.64 -32.75 1.73
N LYS A 104 6.81 -32.82 0.41
CA LYS A 104 6.98 -34.08 -0.34
C LYS A 104 8.13 -33.92 -1.34
N GLU A 105 9.00 -34.93 -1.44
CA GLU A 105 10.02 -34.95 -2.49
C GLU A 105 9.36 -34.87 -3.87
N HIS A 106 9.85 -33.97 -4.72
CA HIS A 106 9.34 -33.74 -6.08
C HIS A 106 9.75 -34.88 -7.04
N THR A 107 9.31 -36.11 -6.77
CA THR A 107 9.60 -37.29 -7.61
C THR A 107 8.33 -37.76 -8.33
N GLY A 108 8.45 -38.12 -9.61
CA GLY A 108 7.36 -38.69 -10.42
C GLY A 108 6.31 -37.68 -10.93
N ILE A 109 5.02 -38.08 -10.92
CA ILE A 109 3.88 -37.33 -11.49
C ILE A 109 3.66 -35.98 -10.78
N LEU A 110 3.94 -35.93 -9.47
CA LEU A 110 3.88 -34.69 -8.68
C LEU A 110 4.94 -33.67 -9.13
N GLY A 111 6.14 -34.11 -9.51
CA GLY A 111 7.18 -33.22 -10.04
C GLY A 111 6.80 -32.61 -11.41
N LYS A 112 6.12 -33.38 -12.28
CA LYS A 112 5.61 -32.88 -13.57
C LYS A 112 4.47 -31.86 -13.37
N ALA A 113 3.53 -32.14 -12.47
CA ALA A 113 2.45 -31.21 -12.12
C ALA A 113 2.98 -29.92 -11.48
N SER A 114 4.00 -30.02 -10.63
CA SER A 114 4.70 -28.88 -10.02
C SER A 114 5.40 -28.01 -11.07
N LYS A 115 6.01 -28.62 -12.11
CA LYS A 115 6.62 -27.87 -13.23
C LYS A 115 5.60 -27.06 -14.03
N VAL A 116 4.38 -27.58 -14.21
CA VAL A 116 3.27 -26.81 -14.79
C VAL A 116 2.88 -25.65 -13.86
N GLY A 117 2.86 -25.88 -12.55
CA GLY A 117 2.65 -24.85 -11.53
C GLY A 117 3.65 -23.69 -11.61
N ILE A 118 4.92 -23.96 -11.90
CA ILE A 118 5.95 -22.91 -12.08
C ILE A 118 5.57 -21.95 -13.22
N TYR A 119 5.15 -22.48 -14.37
CA TYR A 119 4.76 -21.63 -15.50
C TYR A 119 3.53 -20.79 -15.17
N PHE A 120 2.55 -21.38 -14.47
CA PHE A 120 1.38 -20.64 -13.97
C PHE A 120 1.75 -19.52 -13.01
N LEU A 121 2.67 -19.78 -12.08
CA LEU A 121 3.16 -18.77 -11.15
C LEU A 121 3.93 -17.64 -11.85
N MET A 122 4.79 -17.97 -12.81
CA MET A 122 5.51 -16.95 -13.59
C MET A 122 4.54 -16.03 -14.35
N ILE A 123 3.53 -16.60 -15.00
CA ILE A 123 2.50 -15.82 -15.71
C ILE A 123 1.70 -14.96 -14.73
N SER A 124 1.28 -15.52 -13.59
CA SER A 124 0.44 -14.82 -12.61
C SER A 124 1.20 -13.67 -11.94
N PHE A 125 2.46 -13.90 -11.56
CA PHE A 125 3.33 -12.85 -11.01
C PHE A 125 3.67 -11.80 -12.06
N GLY A 126 3.93 -12.19 -13.31
CA GLY A 126 4.15 -11.25 -14.42
C GLY A 126 2.93 -10.34 -14.65
N ALA A 127 1.72 -10.91 -14.63
CA ALA A 127 0.47 -10.14 -14.75
C ALA A 127 0.27 -9.17 -13.58
N SER A 128 0.53 -9.60 -12.34
CA SER A 128 0.44 -8.75 -11.15
C SER A 128 1.43 -7.58 -11.18
N PHE A 129 2.68 -7.85 -11.59
CA PHE A 129 3.68 -6.80 -11.79
C PHE A 129 3.25 -5.82 -12.90
N GLY A 130 2.76 -6.33 -14.04
CA GLY A 130 2.24 -5.51 -15.13
C GLY A 130 1.05 -4.62 -14.70
N PHE A 131 0.15 -5.14 -13.88
CA PHE A 131 -0.98 -4.38 -13.33
C PHE A 131 -0.52 -3.22 -12.44
N ALA A 132 0.46 -3.45 -11.56
CA ALA A 132 1.02 -2.39 -10.72
C ALA A 132 1.75 -1.32 -11.54
N VAL A 133 2.51 -1.73 -12.57
CA VAL A 133 3.18 -0.81 -13.50
C VAL A 133 2.15 0.01 -14.27
N MET A 134 1.11 -0.62 -14.81
CA MET A 134 0.02 0.07 -15.51
C MET A 134 -0.71 1.06 -14.59
N GLY A 135 -0.97 0.69 -13.34
CA GLY A 135 -1.57 1.59 -12.36
C GLY A 135 -0.73 2.85 -12.13
N ARG A 136 0.60 2.70 -12.01
CA ARG A 136 1.52 3.83 -11.87
C ARG A 136 1.57 4.70 -13.14
N ILE A 137 1.63 4.09 -14.32
CA ILE A 137 1.61 4.80 -15.61
C ILE A 137 0.28 5.56 -15.78
N SER A 138 -0.84 4.94 -15.41
CA SER A 138 -2.17 5.55 -15.48
C SER A 138 -2.28 6.79 -14.58
N LEU A 139 -1.75 6.72 -13.35
CA LEU A 139 -1.71 7.89 -12.46
C LEU A 139 -0.83 9.01 -13.04
N LEU A 140 0.32 8.66 -13.63
CA LEU A 140 1.21 9.63 -14.27
C LEU A 140 0.54 10.30 -15.47
N ILE A 141 -0.15 9.55 -16.32
CA ILE A 141 -0.96 10.09 -17.41
C ILE A 141 -2.05 11.02 -16.87
N GLY A 142 -2.72 10.63 -15.77
CA GLY A 142 -3.70 11.47 -15.08
C GLY A 142 -3.11 12.82 -14.66
N ARG A 143 -1.89 12.82 -14.10
CA ARG A 143 -1.17 14.05 -13.72
C ARG A 143 -0.75 14.89 -14.92
N PHE A 144 -0.32 14.29 -16.02
CA PHE A 144 -0.06 15.03 -17.26
C PHE A 144 -1.33 15.67 -17.83
N ASN A 145 -2.46 14.95 -17.77
CA ASN A 145 -3.74 15.48 -18.22
C ASN A 145 -4.20 16.67 -17.37
N ASP A 146 -4.04 16.58 -16.03
CA ASP A 146 -4.26 17.72 -15.13
C ASP A 146 -3.39 18.93 -15.55
N LEU A 147 -2.10 18.70 -15.81
CA LEU A 147 -1.15 19.74 -16.18
C LEU A 147 -1.52 20.43 -17.51
N ILE A 148 -1.96 19.65 -18.49
CA ILE A 148 -2.47 20.15 -19.78
C ILE A 148 -3.78 20.93 -19.58
N LYS A 149 -4.68 20.45 -18.73
CA LYS A 149 -5.95 21.14 -18.44
C LYS A 149 -5.71 22.51 -17.80
N PHE A 150 -4.85 22.60 -16.79
CA PHE A 150 -4.49 23.87 -16.16
C PHE A 150 -3.64 24.79 -17.06
N SER A 151 -3.11 24.25 -18.16
CA SER A 151 -2.48 25.02 -19.22
C SER A 151 -3.47 25.63 -20.22
N SER A 152 -4.76 25.29 -20.16
CA SER A 152 -5.78 25.85 -21.06
C SER A 152 -6.12 27.30 -20.72
N THR A 153 -6.66 28.04 -21.69
CA THR A 153 -7.07 29.45 -21.56
C THR A 153 -8.17 29.64 -20.51
N GLU A 154 -9.01 28.62 -20.29
CA GLU A 154 -10.05 28.63 -19.24
C GLU A 154 -9.46 28.80 -17.83
N TYR A 155 -8.24 28.28 -17.60
CA TYR A 155 -7.50 28.41 -16.34
C TYR A 155 -6.41 29.48 -16.40
N HIS A 156 -6.49 30.41 -17.36
CA HIS A 156 -5.54 31.51 -17.53
C HIS A 156 -4.07 31.05 -17.62
N HIS A 157 -3.82 29.87 -18.21
CA HIS A 157 -2.47 29.33 -18.35
C HIS A 157 -1.72 29.20 -17.00
N ALA A 158 -2.42 28.83 -15.93
CA ALA A 158 -1.89 28.72 -14.57
C ALA A 158 -0.60 27.89 -14.48
N THR A 159 -0.50 26.79 -15.23
CA THR A 159 0.71 25.94 -15.29
C THR A 159 1.97 26.73 -15.64
N PHE A 160 1.91 27.62 -16.64
CA PHE A 160 3.08 28.39 -17.09
C PHE A 160 3.48 29.48 -16.08
N TRP A 161 2.50 30.10 -15.42
CA TRP A 161 2.77 31.08 -14.36
C TRP A 161 3.45 30.44 -13.15
N VAL A 162 2.94 29.29 -12.70
CA VAL A 162 3.54 28.55 -11.59
C VAL A 162 4.95 28.07 -11.94
N LEU A 163 5.15 27.56 -13.15
CA LEU A 163 6.48 27.14 -13.64
C LEU A 163 7.47 28.31 -13.59
N THR A 164 7.06 29.48 -14.07
CA THR A 164 7.90 30.69 -14.08
C THR A 164 8.25 31.13 -12.65
N ALA A 165 7.29 31.12 -11.74
CA ALA A 165 7.52 31.46 -10.33
C ALA A 165 8.53 30.49 -9.68
N VAL A 166 8.42 29.18 -9.94
CA VAL A 166 9.35 28.17 -9.41
C VAL A 166 10.77 28.40 -9.95
N ILE A 167 10.91 28.65 -11.25
CA ILE A 167 12.23 28.92 -11.87
C ILE A 167 12.84 30.20 -11.29
N ALA A 168 12.05 31.26 -11.10
CA ALA A 168 12.54 32.50 -10.51
C ALA A 168 13.00 32.31 -9.06
N ILE A 169 12.22 31.58 -8.24
CA ILE A 169 12.57 31.30 -6.84
C ILE A 169 13.84 30.45 -6.75
N LEU A 170 13.94 29.37 -7.54
CA LEU A 170 15.12 28.50 -7.54
C LEU A 170 16.36 29.23 -8.08
N GLY A 171 16.18 30.06 -9.12
CA GLY A 171 17.25 30.91 -9.65
C GLY A 171 17.77 31.89 -8.59
N TYR A 172 16.86 32.56 -7.87
CA TYR A 172 17.23 33.46 -6.78
C TYR A 172 17.91 32.74 -5.62
N ALA A 173 17.38 31.59 -5.19
CA ALA A 173 17.98 30.78 -4.12
C ALA A 173 19.38 30.30 -4.50
N SER A 174 19.58 29.83 -5.74
CA SER A 174 20.88 29.41 -6.23
C SER A 174 21.89 30.57 -6.32
N TYR A 175 21.42 31.77 -6.68
CA TYR A 175 22.28 32.97 -6.72
C TYR A 175 22.71 33.41 -5.30
N GLN A 176 21.76 33.45 -4.36
CA GLN A 176 22.08 33.76 -2.95
C GLN A 176 23.02 32.74 -2.33
N GLU A 177 22.86 31.45 -2.62
CA GLU A 177 23.77 30.43 -2.10
C GLU A 177 25.20 30.61 -2.63
N LYS A 178 25.34 31.07 -3.88
CA LYS A 178 26.65 31.39 -4.46
C LYS A 178 27.27 32.64 -3.82
N GLU A 179 26.48 33.67 -3.56
CA GLU A 179 26.92 34.89 -2.87
C GLU A 179 27.34 34.61 -1.41
N ASN A 180 26.54 33.84 -0.68
CA ASN A 180 26.82 33.45 0.70
C ASN A 180 28.08 32.56 0.80
N LYS A 181 28.28 31.63 -0.14
CA LYS A 181 29.50 30.81 -0.22
C LYS A 181 30.75 31.62 -0.58
N SER A 182 30.59 32.74 -1.28
CA SER A 182 31.68 33.67 -1.63
C SER A 182 32.10 34.51 -0.42
N GLN A 183 31.15 34.98 0.39
CA GLN A 183 31.43 35.75 1.62
C GLN A 183 32.08 34.91 2.73
N ILE A 184 31.71 33.63 2.85
CA ILE A 184 32.33 32.69 3.81
C ILE A 184 33.79 32.38 3.43
N ALA A 185 34.11 32.35 2.13
CA ALA A 185 35.49 32.14 1.66
C ALA A 185 36.40 33.34 1.96
N ASP A 186 35.87 34.57 1.84
CA ASP A 186 36.60 35.82 2.11
C ASP A 186 36.87 35.99 3.63
N THR A 187 35.84 35.76 4.46
CA THR A 187 35.95 35.84 5.94
C THR A 187 36.89 34.75 6.52
N GLY A 188 37.02 33.61 5.84
CA GLY A 188 37.94 32.54 6.22
C GLY A 188 39.41 32.80 5.85
N GLN A 189 39.70 33.77 4.99
CA GLN A 189 41.08 34.19 4.67
C GLN A 189 41.58 35.29 5.59
N ASP A 190 40.72 36.22 6.01
CA ASP A 190 41.09 37.30 6.94
C ASP A 190 41.41 36.78 8.36
N SER A 191 40.70 35.75 8.83
CA SER A 191 40.96 35.12 10.15
C SER A 191 42.28 34.34 10.23
N VAL A 192 42.89 33.99 9.09
CA VAL A 192 44.21 33.34 9.05
C VAL A 192 45.35 34.38 9.03
N GLN A 193 45.09 35.60 8.59
CA GLN A 193 46.10 36.68 8.56
C GLN A 193 46.21 37.45 9.89
N GLU A 194 45.22 37.35 10.79
CA GLU A 194 45.30 37.94 12.14
C GLU A 194 45.99 37.04 13.19
N GLU A 195 46.31 35.78 12.86
CA GLU A 195 47.00 34.83 13.76
C GLU A 195 48.53 34.65 13.51
N GLU A 196 49.13 35.37 12.54
CA GLU A 196 50.61 35.45 12.34
C GLU A 196 51.22 36.76 12.86
#